data_AF-A0A1X9N7E2-F1
#
_entry.id   AF-A0A1X9N7E2-F1
#
_cell.length_a   1.000
_cell.length_b   1.000
_cell.length_c   1.000
_cell.angle_alpha   90.00
_cell.angle_beta   90.00
_cell.angle_gamma   90.00
#
_symmetry.space_group_name_H-M   'P 1'
#
loop_
_entity.id
_entity.type
_entity.pdbx_description
1 polymer ?
#
loop_
_entity_poly.entity_id
_entity_poly.type
_entity_poly.pdbx_seq_one_letter_code
_entity_poly.pdbx_strand_id
1 'polypeptide(L)' 'MSRTVNRAGEIGSSLPMRSDRFFAAQGEWFFSTREGAPIGPFGDKEDARKGLDDFIEFMSLAEPKTLSRLYAALTD' A
#
# COMPACT_ATOMS: atom_id res chain seq x y z
N MET A 1 -5.52 -19.05 12.64
CA MET A 1 -4.50 -19.51 11.66
C MET A 1 -4.98 -19.12 10.27
N SER A 2 -4.30 -18.17 9.60
CA SER A 2 -4.70 -17.75 8.25
C SER A 2 -4.29 -18.83 7.25
N ARG A 3 -5.26 -19.35 6.48
CA ARG A 3 -5.03 -20.42 5.52
C ARG A 3 -4.35 -19.81 4.28
N THR A 4 -3.09 -20.14 4.07
CA THR A 4 -2.31 -19.65 2.92
C THR A 4 -2.74 -20.44 1.68
N VAL A 5 -3.65 -19.88 0.89
CA VAL A 5 -4.08 -20.43 -0.40
C VAL A 5 -3.81 -19.42 -1.51
N ASN A 6 -3.63 -19.93 -2.73
CA ASN A 6 -3.59 -19.10 -3.93
C ASN A 6 -4.86 -18.23 -3.97
N ARG A 7 -4.70 -16.93 -4.28
CA ARG A 7 -5.84 -16.06 -4.56
C ARG A 7 -6.46 -16.46 -5.90
N ALA A 8 -7.70 -16.04 -6.14
CA ALA A 8 -8.33 -16.22 -7.44
C ALA A 8 -7.43 -15.66 -8.55
N GLY A 9 -7.13 -16.50 -9.56
CA GLY A 9 -6.25 -16.15 -10.68
C GLY A 9 -4.76 -16.45 -10.48
N GLU A 10 -4.30 -16.83 -9.28
CA GLU A 10 -2.93 -17.30 -9.06
C GLU A 10 -2.80 -18.78 -9.47
N ILE A 11 -1.84 -19.10 -10.34
CA ILE A 11 -1.54 -20.45 -10.83
C ILE A 11 -0.14 -20.85 -10.34
N GLY A 12 0.00 -22.06 -9.83
CA GLY A 12 1.29 -22.62 -9.43
C GLY A 12 1.28 -23.29 -8.06
N SER A 13 2.34 -24.03 -7.79
CA SER A 13 2.51 -24.83 -6.57
C SER A 13 3.10 -24.01 -5.41
N SER A 14 3.77 -22.89 -5.71
CA SER A 14 4.37 -22.01 -4.71
C SER A 14 3.45 -20.83 -4.40
N LEU A 15 3.19 -20.62 -3.11
CA LEU A 15 2.45 -19.47 -2.64
C LEU A 15 3.35 -18.23 -2.65
N PRO A 16 2.94 -17.11 -3.25
CA PRO A 16 3.70 -15.87 -3.18
C PRO A 16 3.87 -15.43 -1.72
N MET A 17 5.03 -14.86 -1.38
CA MET A 17 5.21 -14.21 -0.08
C MET A 17 4.23 -13.04 0.02
N ARG A 18 3.52 -12.94 1.15
CA ARG A 18 2.55 -11.87 1.40
C ARG A 18 2.90 -11.18 2.71
N SER A 19 3.18 -9.89 2.63
CA SER A 19 3.29 -9.01 3.79
C SER A 19 1.95 -8.31 4.05
N ASP A 20 1.74 -7.89 5.30
CA ASP A 20 0.75 -6.86 5.61
C ASP A 20 1.15 -5.58 4.84
N ARG A 21 0.16 -4.84 4.34
CA ARG A 21 0.44 -3.56 3.67
C ARG A 21 0.91 -2.52 4.66
N PHE A 22 0.51 -2.62 5.93
CA PHE A 22 1.02 -1.80 7.02
C PHE A 22 2.27 -2.42 7.63
N PHE A 23 3.33 -1.63 7.77
CA PHE A 23 4.58 -2.08 8.38
C PHE A 23 5.23 -0.95 9.17
N ALA A 24 6.06 -1.31 10.15
CA ALA A 24 6.87 -0.38 10.90
C ALA A 24 8.33 -0.48 10.46
N ALA A 25 8.99 0.65 10.28
CA ALA A 25 10.42 0.75 10.00
C ALA A 25 11.00 1.90 10.84
N GLN A 26 12.10 1.65 11.55
CA GLN A 26 12.77 2.66 12.39
C GLN A 26 11.86 3.33 13.43
N GLY A 27 10.86 2.61 13.95
CA GLY A 27 9.92 3.13 14.95
C GLY A 27 8.76 3.93 14.36
N GLU A 28 8.71 4.11 13.04
CA GLU A 28 7.66 4.82 12.32
C GLU A 28 6.81 3.84 11.52
N TRP A 29 5.55 4.22 11.26
CA TRP A 29 4.60 3.41 10.53
C TRP A 29 4.44 3.86 9.09
N PHE A 30 4.25 2.89 8.21
CA PHE A 30 4.08 3.10 6.78
C PHE A 30 3.00 2.16 6.25
N PHE A 31 2.48 2.47 5.06
CA PHE A 31 1.77 1.50 4.26
C PHE A 31 2.29 1.43 2.83
N SER A 32 2.26 0.23 2.27
CA SER A 32 2.62 -0.02 0.86
C SER A 32 1.38 -0.06 -0.02
N THR A 33 1.51 0.54 -1.20
CA THR A 33 0.50 0.52 -2.24
C THR A 33 1.05 -0.15 -3.49
N ARG A 34 0.26 -0.28 -4.58
CA ARG A 34 0.76 -0.88 -5.83
C ARG A 34 1.56 0.13 -6.66
N GLU A 35 1.50 1.39 -6.26
CA GLU A 35 2.00 2.55 -6.97
C GLU A 35 3.50 2.81 -6.72
N GLY A 36 4.13 2.03 -5.82
CA GLY A 36 5.59 2.03 -5.62
C GLY A 36 5.98 2.30 -4.18
N ALA A 37 6.68 3.42 -3.96
CA ALA A 37 7.24 3.81 -2.67
C ALA A 37 6.21 3.77 -1.53
N PRO A 38 6.62 3.35 -0.32
CA PRO A 38 5.72 3.31 0.82
C PRO A 38 5.32 4.71 1.28
N ILE A 39 4.08 4.84 1.75
CA ILE A 39 3.51 6.09 2.22
C ILE A 39 3.65 6.18 3.73
N GLY A 40 4.15 7.33 4.20
CA GLY A 40 4.48 7.63 5.60
C GLY A 40 5.65 8.62 5.68
N PRO A 41 6.29 8.79 6.84
CA PRO A 41 6.03 8.08 8.11
C PRO A 41 4.76 8.55 8.83
N PHE A 42 4.18 7.66 9.62
CA PHE A 42 3.09 7.91 10.57
C PHE A 42 3.55 7.56 12.00
N GLY A 43 2.96 8.22 12.99
CA GLY A 43 3.31 8.01 14.40
C GLY A 43 2.94 6.61 14.91
N ASP A 44 1.80 6.08 14.48
CA ASP A 44 1.33 4.74 14.83
C ASP A 44 0.56 4.06 13.68
N LYS A 45 0.17 2.80 13.89
CA LYS A 45 -0.58 2.00 12.90
C LYS A 45 -1.99 2.56 12.63
N GLU A 46 -2.61 3.21 13.62
CA GLU A 46 -3.95 3.79 13.49
C GLU A 46 -3.90 5.04 12.59
N ASP A 47 -2.88 5.88 12.77
CA ASP A 47 -2.65 7.04 11.91
C ASP A 47 -2.32 6.62 10.48
N ALA A 48 -1.52 5.56 10.30
CA ALA A 48 -1.29 5.00 8.97
C ALA A 48 -2.60 4.51 8.31
N ARG A 49 -3.56 3.97 9.07
CA ARG A 49 -4.88 3.57 8.55
C ARG A 49 -5.70 4.77 8.10
N LYS A 50 -5.75 5.85 8.89
CA LYS A 50 -6.42 7.09 8.48
C LYS A 50 -5.78 7.65 7.20
N GLY A 51 -4.44 7.67 7.14
CA GLY A 51 -3.72 8.08 5.93
C GLY A 51 -4.00 7.21 4.71
N LEU A 52 -4.30 5.91 4.89
CA LEU A 52 -4.75 5.05 3.80
C LEU A 52 -6.15 5.45 3.31
N ASP A 53 -7.07 5.77 4.22
CA ASP A 53 -8.42 6.22 3.84
C ASP A 53 -8.35 7.53 3.04
N ASP A 54 -7.57 8.51 3.50
CA ASP A 54 -7.31 9.77 2.80
C ASP A 54 -6.68 9.52 1.41
N PHE A 55 -5.73 8.59 1.34
CA PHE A 55 -5.08 8.21 0.07
C PHE A 55 -6.09 7.63 -0.91
N ILE A 56 -6.96 6.72 -0.48
CA ILE A 56 -7.99 6.13 -1.34
C ILE A 56 -8.96 7.20 -1.83
N GLU A 57 -9.41 8.11 -0.95
CA GLU A 57 -10.27 9.23 -1.33
C GLU A 57 -9.58 10.11 -2.38
N PHE A 58 -8.34 10.52 -2.14
CA PHE A 58 -7.54 11.29 -3.10
C PHE A 58 -7.45 10.59 -4.45
N MET A 59 -7.14 9.29 -4.49
CA MET A 59 -7.02 8.52 -5.72
C MET A 59 -8.33 8.47 -6.51
N SER A 60 -9.48 8.54 -5.82
CA SER A 60 -10.81 8.53 -6.44
C SER A 60 -11.24 9.89 -7.00
N LEU A 61 -10.72 10.99 -6.44
CA LEU A 61 -11.14 12.36 -6.77
C LEU A 61 -10.14 13.13 -7.64
N ALA A 62 -8.86 12.75 -7.62
CA ALA A 62 -7.80 13.49 -8.28
C ALA A 62 -7.92 13.45 -9.81
N GLU A 63 -7.64 14.59 -10.46
CA GLU A 63 -7.60 14.67 -11.91
C GLU A 63 -6.48 13.79 -12.50
N PRO A 64 -6.64 13.29 -13.75
CA PRO A 64 -5.65 12.42 -14.38
C PRO A 64 -4.23 12.99 -14.42
N LYS A 65 -4.07 14.30 -14.61
CA LYS A 65 -2.76 14.96 -14.60
C LYS A 65 -2.10 14.89 -13.22
N THR A 66 -2.90 15.02 -12.16
CA THR A 66 -2.42 14.92 -10.78
C THR A 66 -2.00 13.50 -10.46
N LEU A 67 -2.83 12.50 -10.83
CA LEU A 67 -2.49 11.08 -10.68
C LEU A 67 -1.22 10.70 -11.43
N SER A 68 -1.05 11.18 -12.67
CA SER A 68 0.17 10.93 -13.45
C SER A 68 1.43 11.45 -12.75
N ARG A 69 1.35 12.62 -12.10
CA ARG A 69 2.47 13.16 -11.33
C ARG A 69 2.73 12.37 -10.06
N LEU A 70 1.68 11.95 -9.37
CA LEU A 70 1.80 11.10 -8.18
C LEU A 70 2.49 9.78 -8.54
N TYR A 71 2.03 9.08 -9.59
CA TYR A 71 2.65 7.82 -10.00
C TYR A 71 4.11 8.00 -10.33
N ALA A 72 4.48 9.04 -11.10
CA ALA A 72 5.87 9.33 -11.39
C ALA A 72 6.72 9.51 -10.11
N ALA A 73 6.17 10.18 -9.09
CA ALA A 73 6.86 10.40 -7.82
C ALA A 73 6.96 9.15 -6.93
N LEU A 74 6.08 8.16 -7.11
CA LEU A 74 6.09 6.93 -6.33
C LEU A 74 6.91 5.80 -6.98
N THR A 75 7.21 5.90 -8.28
CA THR A 75 7.92 4.85 -9.03
C THR A 75 9.43 5.05 -9.17
N ASP A 76 9.98 6.18 -8.74
CA ASP A 76 11.43 6.47 -8.78
C ASP A 76 12.22 5.77 -7.66
#